data_AF-K2DPL4-F1
#
_entry.id   AF-K2DPL4-F1
#
_cell.length_a   1.000
_cell.length_b   1.000
_cell.length_c   1.000
_cell.angle_alpha   90.00
_cell.angle_beta   90.00
_cell.angle_gamma   90.00
#
_symmetry.space_group_name_H-M   'P 1'
#
loop_
_entity.id
_entity.type
_entity.pdbx_description
1 polymer ?
#
loop_
_entity_poly.entity_id
_entity_poly.type
_entity_poly.pdbx_seq_one_letter_code
_entity_poly.pdbx_strand_id
1 'polypeptide(L)'
;MTSLPVRFIQNQSSRKFYRFGLLLVSALLVLGALVLPIALRPSSLPVQLGDVAPQTFVASKTLTYESAVLTQNARATASNAIADRYLPMDISISRSQIKNMQAMINKISLIRSDKSMQFEHKFIMMLQFENLTITQDAINQILQMSAQEWEVVSQEAISALERSMRNTIRSYQVQ
;
A
#
# COMPACT_ATOMS: atom_id res chain seq x y z
N MET A 1 99.81 -31.30 67.93
CA MET A 1 99.04 -30.14 67.41
C MET A 1 99.54 -29.93 65.99
N THR A 2 98.81 -30.30 64.95
CA THR A 2 97.96 -29.38 64.19
C THR A 2 96.94 -30.15 63.34
N SER A 3 95.67 -29.75 63.41
CA SER A 3 94.54 -30.32 62.65
C SER A 3 94.34 -29.59 61.31
N LEU A 4 94.17 -30.34 60.23
CA LEU A 4 93.85 -29.83 58.89
C LEU A 4 92.37 -29.42 58.79
N PRO A 5 92.02 -28.23 58.27
CA PRO A 5 90.62 -27.86 58.05
C PRO A 5 90.14 -28.30 56.66
N VAL A 6 89.15 -29.20 56.62
CA VAL A 6 88.42 -29.55 55.39
C VAL A 6 87.37 -28.48 55.11
N ARG A 7 87.58 -27.70 54.04
CA ARG A 7 86.72 -26.59 53.62
C ARG A 7 85.58 -27.13 52.75
N PHE A 8 84.38 -27.29 53.33
CA PHE A 8 83.15 -27.60 52.58
C PHE A 8 82.76 -26.40 51.70
N ILE A 9 82.95 -26.51 50.38
CA ILE A 9 82.46 -25.51 49.42
C ILE A 9 80.98 -25.78 49.18
N GLN A 10 80.13 -25.01 49.84
CA GLN A 10 78.68 -25.06 49.70
C GLN A 10 78.25 -24.36 48.40
N ASN A 11 77.98 -25.13 47.35
CA ASN A 11 77.58 -24.62 46.04
C ASN A 11 76.13 -24.09 46.04
N GLN A 12 75.95 -22.85 46.50
CA GLN A 12 74.68 -22.13 46.54
C GLN A 12 74.15 -21.76 45.14
N SER A 13 75.02 -21.71 44.12
CA SER A 13 74.68 -21.27 42.75
C SER A 13 73.80 -22.29 42.02
N SER A 14 74.14 -23.58 42.10
CA SER A 14 73.34 -24.64 41.46
C SER A 14 71.92 -24.74 42.03
N ARG A 15 71.73 -24.51 43.34
CA ARG A 15 70.39 -24.49 43.96
C ARG A 15 69.52 -23.34 43.44
N LYS A 16 70.11 -22.17 43.17
CA LYS A 16 69.40 -21.03 42.57
C LYS A 16 69.00 -21.33 41.12
N PHE A 17 69.87 -21.99 40.37
CA PHE A 17 69.59 -22.43 39.00
C PHE A 17 68.40 -23.41 38.94
N TYR A 18 68.37 -24.42 39.82
CA TYR A 18 67.23 -25.35 39.92
C TYR A 18 65.93 -24.66 40.33
N ARG A 19 65.98 -23.71 41.26
CA ARG A 19 64.80 -22.92 41.66
C ARG A 19 64.27 -22.06 40.52
N PHE A 20 65.16 -21.43 39.76
CA PHE A 20 64.78 -20.63 38.60
C PHE A 20 64.18 -21.50 37.49
N GLY A 21 64.79 -22.64 37.20
CA GLY A 21 64.24 -23.63 36.26
C GLY A 21 62.86 -24.13 36.69
N LEU A 22 62.67 -24.43 37.97
CA LEU A 22 61.38 -24.86 38.51
C LEU A 22 60.31 -23.77 38.41
N LEU A 23 60.68 -22.50 38.67
CA LEU A 23 59.78 -21.35 38.51
C LEU A 23 59.34 -21.21 37.04
N LEU A 24 60.28 -21.29 36.11
CA LEU A 24 60.01 -21.15 34.66
C LEU A 24 59.08 -22.26 34.16
N VAL A 25 59.34 -23.51 34.56
CA VAL A 25 58.47 -24.66 34.21
C VAL A 25 57.07 -24.49 34.82
N SER A 26 56.97 -24.07 36.09
CA SER A 26 55.67 -23.84 36.72
C SER A 26 54.88 -22.72 36.05
N ALA A 27 55.54 -21.63 35.64
CA ALA A 27 54.93 -20.52 34.93
C ALA A 27 54.40 -20.96 33.55
N LEU A 28 55.17 -21.77 32.82
CA LEU A 28 54.74 -22.34 31.54
C LEU A 28 53.53 -23.28 31.70
N LEU A 29 53.52 -24.11 32.75
CA LEU A 29 52.39 -25.00 33.03
C LEU A 29 51.12 -24.21 33.38
N VAL A 30 51.23 -23.17 34.20
CA VAL A 30 50.08 -22.29 34.53
C VAL A 30 49.56 -21.57 33.30
N LEU A 31 50.45 -21.03 32.47
CA LEU A 31 50.06 -20.35 31.22
C LEU A 31 49.37 -21.33 30.27
N GLY A 32 49.92 -22.54 30.10
CA GLY A 32 49.31 -23.60 29.31
C GLY A 32 47.91 -23.96 29.82
N ALA A 33 47.76 -24.19 31.13
CA ALA A 33 46.47 -24.53 31.73
C ALA A 33 45.40 -23.44 31.53
N LEU A 34 45.80 -22.17 31.44
CA LEU A 34 44.88 -21.05 31.23
C LEU A 34 44.48 -20.86 29.75
N VAL A 35 45.42 -21.09 28.82
CA VAL A 35 45.22 -20.81 27.38
C VAL A 35 44.60 -22.00 26.64
N LEU A 36 44.99 -23.24 26.97
CA LEU A 36 44.50 -24.45 26.29
C LEU A 36 42.96 -24.56 26.23
N PRO A 37 42.20 -24.32 27.33
CA PRO A 37 40.74 -24.45 27.30
C PRO A 37 40.06 -23.49 26.31
N ILE A 38 40.64 -22.31 26.11
CA ILE A 38 40.11 -21.27 25.22
C ILE A 38 40.44 -21.63 23.77
N ALA A 39 41.65 -22.11 23.50
CA ALA A 39 42.09 -22.52 22.17
C ALA A 39 41.40 -23.80 21.67
N LEU A 40 41.05 -24.72 22.57
CA LEU A 40 40.35 -25.96 22.26
C LEU A 40 38.82 -25.83 22.23
N ARG A 41 38.28 -24.64 22.49
CA ARG A 41 36.83 -24.42 22.45
C ARG A 41 36.34 -24.55 20.99
N PRO A 42 35.30 -25.35 20.71
CA PRO A 42 34.72 -25.42 19.38
C PRO A 42 34.17 -24.05 18.95
N SER A 43 34.45 -23.66 17.70
CA SER A 43 34.08 -22.35 17.12
C SER A 43 32.57 -22.20 16.89
N SER A 44 31.84 -23.30 16.84
CA SER A 44 30.38 -23.34 16.73
C SER A 44 29.83 -24.40 17.67
N LEU A 45 28.66 -24.14 18.26
CA LEU A 45 27.87 -25.20 18.86
C LEU A 45 27.33 -26.07 17.72
N PRO A 46 27.58 -27.39 17.70
CA PRO A 46 26.99 -28.30 16.72
C PRO A 46 25.51 -28.48 17.05
N VAL A 47 24.67 -27.51 16.66
CA VAL A 47 23.23 -27.59 16.85
C VAL A 47 22.65 -28.39 15.68
N GLN A 48 22.02 -29.52 15.98
CA GLN A 48 21.25 -30.30 15.02
C GLN A 48 19.77 -29.92 15.09
N LEU A 49 19.06 -30.17 13.99
CA LEU A 49 17.62 -29.93 13.92
C LEU A 49 16.91 -30.85 14.94
N GLY A 50 16.28 -30.26 15.96
CA GLY A 50 15.61 -31.00 17.04
C GLY A 50 16.31 -30.95 18.40
N ASP A 51 17.52 -30.37 18.49
CA ASP A 51 18.19 -30.16 19.77
C ASP A 51 17.42 -29.17 20.67
N VAL A 52 17.33 -29.50 21.96
CA VAL A 52 16.72 -28.63 22.96
C VAL A 52 17.68 -27.51 23.36
N ALA A 53 17.15 -26.30 23.54
CA ALA A 53 17.95 -25.18 24.02
C ALA A 53 18.47 -25.48 25.44
N PRO A 54 19.78 -25.32 25.69
CA PRO A 54 20.36 -25.61 27.01
C PRO A 54 19.92 -24.61 28.09
N GLN A 55 19.38 -23.45 27.70
CA GLN A 55 18.83 -22.46 28.61
C GLN A 55 17.78 -21.59 27.92
N THR A 56 16.80 -21.15 28.69
CA THR A 56 15.76 -20.22 28.24
C THR A 56 16.19 -18.79 28.56
N PHE A 57 16.25 -17.93 27.55
CA PHE A 57 16.42 -16.50 27.74
C PHE A 57 15.05 -15.85 27.96
N VAL A 58 14.86 -15.20 29.11
CA VAL A 58 13.63 -14.45 29.42
C VAL A 58 13.89 -12.96 29.23
N ALA A 59 13.02 -12.28 28.49
CA ALA A 59 13.11 -10.84 28.30
C ALA A 59 12.77 -10.10 29.62
N SER A 60 13.63 -9.17 30.06
CA SER A 60 13.38 -8.39 31.28
C SER A 60 12.22 -7.40 31.16
N LYS A 61 11.80 -7.07 29.94
CA LYS A 61 10.66 -6.19 29.66
C LYS A 61 9.98 -6.57 28.35
N THR A 62 8.68 -6.36 28.31
CA THR A 62 7.89 -6.48 27.07
C THR A 62 8.08 -5.23 26.23
N LEU A 63 8.45 -5.39 24.96
CA LEU A 63 8.47 -4.32 23.97
C LEU A 63 7.38 -4.62 22.95
N THR A 64 6.43 -3.69 22.81
CA THR A 64 5.44 -3.70 21.74
C THR A 64 5.86 -2.72 20.66
N TYR A 65 5.81 -3.16 19.40
CA TYR A 65 6.08 -2.35 18.23
C TYR A 65 4.86 -2.36 17.32
N GLU A 66 4.53 -1.20 16.75
CA GLU A 66 3.48 -1.10 15.74
C GLU A 66 4.02 -1.60 14.40
N SER A 67 3.53 -2.74 13.93
CA SER A 67 3.89 -3.28 12.63
C SER A 67 3.13 -2.57 11.51
N ALA A 68 3.86 -1.84 10.66
CA ALA A 68 3.29 -1.22 9.46
C ALA A 68 2.55 -2.22 8.56
N VAL A 69 3.06 -3.46 8.46
CA VAL A 69 2.44 -4.52 7.64
C VAL A 69 1.11 -4.97 8.24
N LEU A 70 1.06 -5.21 9.56
CA LEU A 70 -0.18 -5.61 10.23
C LEU A 70 -1.22 -4.49 10.22
N THR A 71 -0.78 -3.25 10.41
CA THR A 71 -1.65 -2.07 10.29
C THR A 71 -2.22 -1.96 8.88
N GLN A 72 -1.41 -2.16 7.84
CA GLN A 72 -1.89 -2.12 6.45
C GLN A 72 -2.85 -3.27 6.13
N ASN A 73 -2.56 -4.48 6.60
CA ASN A 73 -3.46 -5.62 6.45
C ASN A 73 -4.79 -5.41 7.17
N ALA A 74 -4.77 -4.85 8.39
CA ALA A 74 -5.98 -4.52 9.12
C ALA A 74 -6.82 -3.47 8.39
N ARG A 75 -6.19 -2.44 7.80
CA ARG A 75 -6.85 -1.43 6.96
C ARG A 75 -7.49 -2.05 5.73
N ALA A 76 -6.77 -2.91 5.00
CA ALA A 76 -7.29 -3.59 3.82
C ALA A 76 -8.44 -4.54 4.18
N THR A 77 -8.33 -5.26 5.29
CA THR A 77 -9.41 -6.15 5.77
C THR A 77 -10.65 -5.33 6.14
N ALA A 78 -10.46 -4.18 6.80
CA ALA A 78 -11.55 -3.28 7.14
C ALA A 78 -12.22 -2.67 5.90
N SER A 79 -11.46 -2.28 4.85
CA SER A 79 -12.07 -1.79 3.60
C SER A 79 -12.87 -2.88 2.91
N ASN A 80 -12.33 -4.10 2.86
CA ASN A 80 -12.97 -5.24 2.20
C ASN A 80 -14.18 -5.77 2.98
N ALA A 81 -14.28 -5.48 4.28
CA ALA A 81 -15.42 -5.85 5.12
C ALA A 81 -16.63 -4.92 4.93
N ILE A 82 -16.46 -3.77 4.29
CA ILE A 82 -17.58 -2.89 3.95
C ILE A 82 -18.32 -3.52 2.77
N ALA A 83 -19.50 -4.06 3.03
CA ALA A 83 -20.38 -4.54 1.96
C ALA A 83 -20.80 -3.36 1.07
N ASP A 84 -20.71 -3.56 -0.25
CA ASP A 84 -21.18 -2.58 -1.22
C ASP A 84 -22.66 -2.27 -0.97
N ARG A 85 -22.94 -1.03 -0.56
CA ARG A 85 -24.31 -0.53 -0.44
C ARG A 85 -24.76 0.02 -1.78
N TYR A 86 -25.36 -0.82 -2.60
CA TYR A 86 -26.04 -0.37 -3.80
C TYR A 86 -27.34 0.34 -3.43
N LEU A 87 -27.50 1.58 -3.89
CA LEU A 87 -28.80 2.24 -3.81
C LEU A 87 -29.78 1.50 -4.72
N PRO A 88 -31.03 1.27 -4.30
CA PRO A 88 -32.06 0.77 -5.19
C PRO A 88 -32.24 1.75 -6.36
N MET A 89 -32.58 1.22 -7.53
CA MET A 89 -32.85 2.04 -8.71
C MET A 89 -33.96 3.05 -8.39
N ASP A 90 -33.62 4.33 -8.38
CA ASP A 90 -34.60 5.39 -8.23
C ASP A 90 -35.24 5.72 -9.58
N ILE A 91 -36.35 5.05 -9.87
CA ILE A 91 -37.16 5.24 -11.08
C ILE A 91 -37.66 6.69 -11.19
N SER A 92 -37.72 7.45 -10.08
CA SER A 92 -38.15 8.84 -10.10
C SER A 92 -37.17 9.75 -10.84
N ILE A 93 -35.87 9.48 -10.73
CA ILE A 93 -34.82 10.25 -11.43
C ILE A 93 -34.95 10.06 -12.94
N SER A 94 -35.10 8.83 -13.42
CA SER A 94 -35.30 8.56 -14.85
C SER A 94 -36.53 9.27 -15.41
N ARG A 95 -37.65 9.21 -14.69
CA ARG A 95 -38.88 9.91 -15.09
C ARG A 95 -38.68 11.42 -15.13
N SER A 96 -37.99 11.99 -14.13
CA SER A 96 -37.71 13.42 -14.07
C SER A 96 -36.82 13.87 -15.24
N GLN A 97 -35.78 13.10 -15.57
CA GLN A 97 -34.87 13.45 -16.66
C GLN A 97 -35.55 13.39 -18.04
N ILE A 98 -36.38 12.36 -18.28
CA ILE A 98 -37.17 12.27 -19.52
C ILE A 98 -38.13 13.47 -19.64
N LYS A 99 -38.83 13.81 -18.56
CA LYS A 99 -39.74 14.97 -18.53
C LYS A 99 -39.00 16.29 -18.82
N ASN A 100 -37.83 16.49 -18.22
CA ASN A 100 -37.01 17.67 -18.44
C ASN A 100 -36.57 17.77 -19.91
N MET A 101 -36.15 16.65 -20.50
CA MET A 101 -35.73 16.63 -21.90
C MET A 101 -36.88 16.88 -22.87
N GLN A 102 -38.06 16.31 -22.62
CA GLN A 102 -39.27 16.61 -23.40
C GLN A 102 -39.63 18.09 -23.32
N ALA A 103 -39.57 18.69 -22.13
CA ALA A 103 -39.81 20.13 -21.96
C ALA A 103 -38.80 20.96 -22.76
N MET A 104 -37.53 20.52 -22.82
CA MET A 104 -36.48 21.18 -23.57
C MET A 104 -36.70 21.09 -25.09
N ILE A 105 -36.99 19.91 -25.60
CA ILE A 105 -37.32 19.66 -27.02
C ILE A 105 -38.52 20.51 -27.44
N ASN A 106 -39.55 20.59 -26.59
CA ASN A 106 -40.73 21.43 -26.86
C ASN A 106 -40.36 22.91 -26.94
N LYS A 107 -39.52 23.42 -26.04
CA LYS A 107 -39.02 24.81 -26.11
C LYS A 107 -38.29 25.08 -27.42
N ILE A 108 -37.41 24.17 -27.84
CA ILE A 108 -36.68 24.30 -29.11
C ILE A 108 -37.66 24.28 -30.29
N SER A 109 -38.64 23.38 -30.27
CA SER A 109 -39.66 23.29 -31.32
C SER A 109 -40.49 24.58 -31.43
N LEU A 110 -40.86 25.19 -30.30
CA LEU A 110 -41.55 26.48 -30.27
C LEU A 110 -40.72 27.57 -30.95
N ILE A 111 -39.45 27.73 -30.56
CA ILE A 111 -38.53 28.73 -31.15
C ILE A 111 -38.37 28.49 -32.65
N ARG A 112 -38.23 27.23 -33.08
CA ARG A 112 -38.03 26.89 -34.50
C ARG A 112 -39.27 27.18 -35.33
N SER A 113 -40.44 26.81 -34.82
CA SER A 113 -41.74 26.99 -35.50
C SER A 113 -42.23 28.44 -35.54
N ASP A 114 -41.66 29.33 -34.72
CA ASP A 114 -42.04 30.72 -34.69
C ASP A 114 -41.65 31.44 -35.98
N LYS A 115 -42.66 31.90 -36.74
CA LYS A 115 -42.46 32.62 -38.00
C LYS A 115 -42.16 34.11 -37.79
N SER A 116 -42.39 34.65 -36.59
CA SER A 116 -42.15 36.06 -36.27
C SER A 116 -40.70 36.36 -35.90
N MET A 117 -39.92 35.33 -35.54
CA MET A 117 -38.51 35.47 -35.16
C MET A 117 -37.57 35.31 -36.36
N GLN A 118 -36.63 36.26 -36.50
CA GLN A 118 -35.48 36.14 -37.40
C GLN A 118 -34.50 35.05 -36.94
N PHE A 119 -33.71 34.52 -37.86
CA PHE A 119 -32.78 33.42 -37.59
C PHE A 119 -31.78 33.74 -36.46
N GLU A 120 -31.20 34.94 -36.48
CA GLU A 120 -30.23 35.42 -35.50
C GLU A 120 -30.84 35.49 -34.08
N HIS A 121 -32.10 35.90 -33.97
CA HIS A 121 -32.78 35.93 -32.67
C HIS A 121 -33.04 34.52 -32.13
N LYS A 122 -33.42 33.57 -33.00
CA LYS A 122 -33.57 32.15 -32.61
C LYS A 122 -32.24 31.58 -32.11
N PHE A 123 -31.15 31.90 -32.81
CA PHE A 123 -29.80 31.48 -32.43
C PHE A 123 -29.39 32.01 -31.05
N ILE A 124 -29.60 33.31 -30.79
CA ILE A 124 -29.30 33.93 -29.49
C ILE A 124 -30.13 33.29 -28.36
N MET A 125 -31.43 33.04 -28.59
CA MET A 125 -32.27 32.39 -27.59
C MET A 125 -31.80 30.97 -27.24
N MET A 126 -31.33 30.20 -28.24
CA MET A 126 -30.82 28.86 -28.01
C MET A 126 -29.45 28.84 -27.30
N LEU A 127 -28.64 29.90 -27.46
CA LEU A 127 -27.39 30.07 -26.70
C LEU A 127 -27.61 30.40 -25.23
N GLN A 128 -28.76 30.98 -24.87
CA GLN A 128 -29.08 31.39 -23.50
C GLN A 128 -29.69 30.27 -22.64
N PHE A 129 -29.72 29.04 -23.13
CA PHE A 129 -30.24 27.91 -22.35
C PHE A 129 -29.32 27.57 -21.16
N GLU A 130 -29.78 27.86 -19.95
CA GLU A 130 -29.03 27.66 -18.70
C GLU A 130 -28.69 26.18 -18.41
N ASN A 131 -29.55 25.25 -18.83
CA ASN A 131 -29.46 23.83 -18.46
C ASN A 131 -28.97 22.93 -19.60
N LEU A 132 -28.51 23.49 -20.72
CA LEU A 132 -28.07 22.71 -21.88
C LEU A 132 -26.97 23.43 -22.66
N THR A 133 -25.78 22.81 -22.70
CA THR A 133 -24.66 23.30 -23.50
C THR A 133 -24.76 22.73 -24.93
N ILE A 134 -25.30 23.50 -25.86
CA ILE A 134 -25.29 23.17 -27.30
C ILE A 134 -24.17 23.97 -27.98
N THR A 135 -23.38 23.32 -28.83
CA THR A 135 -22.38 24.01 -29.66
C THR A 135 -23.04 24.89 -30.70
N GLN A 136 -22.37 25.96 -31.13
CA GLN A 136 -22.90 26.89 -32.14
C GLN A 136 -23.25 26.16 -33.45
N ASP A 137 -22.42 25.22 -33.87
CA ASP A 137 -22.66 24.40 -35.07
C ASP A 137 -23.93 23.55 -34.96
N ALA A 138 -24.17 22.94 -33.80
CA ALA A 138 -25.37 22.15 -33.57
C ALA A 138 -26.63 23.03 -33.56
N ILE A 139 -26.57 24.26 -33.04
CA ILE A 139 -27.70 25.20 -33.11
C ILE A 139 -28.03 25.53 -34.57
N ASN A 140 -27.01 25.82 -35.39
CA ASN A 140 -27.20 26.10 -36.81
C ASN A 140 -27.85 24.92 -37.55
N GLN A 141 -27.37 23.70 -37.28
CA GLN A 141 -27.96 22.49 -37.86
C GLN A 141 -29.42 22.30 -37.45
N ILE A 142 -29.74 22.47 -36.16
CA ILE A 142 -31.11 22.34 -35.64
C ILE A 142 -32.06 23.36 -36.31
N LEU A 143 -31.61 24.60 -36.52
CA LEU A 143 -32.42 25.63 -37.16
C LEU A 143 -32.60 25.42 -38.67
N GLN A 144 -31.66 24.76 -39.33
CA GLN A 144 -31.70 24.46 -40.77
C GLN A 144 -32.47 23.18 -41.11
N MET A 145 -32.66 22.28 -40.15
CA MET A 145 -33.41 21.03 -40.32
C MET A 145 -34.88 21.27 -40.71
N SER A 146 -35.40 20.39 -41.55
CA SER A 146 -36.82 20.29 -41.88
C SER A 146 -37.67 19.86 -40.68
N ALA A 147 -38.99 20.03 -40.78
CA ALA A 147 -39.92 19.63 -39.72
C ALA A 147 -39.79 18.13 -39.37
N GLN A 148 -39.64 17.31 -40.41
CA GLN A 148 -39.55 15.87 -40.35
C GLN A 148 -38.22 15.40 -39.73
N GLU A 149 -37.10 15.99 -40.12
CA GLU A 149 -35.78 15.64 -39.57
C GLU A 149 -35.70 15.94 -38.07
N TRP A 150 -36.25 17.08 -37.65
CA TRP A 150 -36.29 17.45 -36.24
C TRP A 150 -37.14 16.50 -35.39
N GLU A 151 -38.27 16.01 -35.91
CA GLU A 151 -39.09 15.03 -35.21
C GLU A 151 -38.31 13.73 -34.98
N VAL A 152 -37.62 13.24 -36.01
CA VAL A 152 -36.77 12.04 -35.90
C VAL A 152 -35.66 12.25 -34.87
N VAL A 153 -34.95 13.38 -34.91
CA VAL A 153 -33.89 13.72 -33.95
C VAL A 153 -34.43 13.81 -32.53
N SER A 154 -35.61 14.41 -32.34
CA SER A 154 -36.26 14.55 -31.05
C SER A 154 -36.59 13.20 -30.42
N GLN A 155 -37.15 12.28 -31.22
CA GLN A 155 -37.47 10.92 -30.76
C GLN A 155 -36.21 10.09 -30.48
N GLU A 156 -35.18 10.22 -31.31
CA GLU A 156 -33.92 9.51 -31.10
C GLU A 156 -33.19 10.02 -29.85
N ALA A 157 -33.23 11.32 -29.58
CA ALA A 157 -32.69 11.91 -28.36
C ALA A 157 -33.35 11.32 -27.11
N ILE A 158 -34.69 11.24 -27.10
CA ILE A 158 -35.47 10.57 -26.04
C ILE A 158 -35.04 9.12 -25.87
N SER A 159 -34.98 8.37 -26.98
CA SER A 159 -34.61 6.97 -26.97
C SER A 159 -33.16 6.73 -26.52
N ALA A 160 -32.25 7.64 -26.85
CA ALA A 160 -30.84 7.60 -26.43
C ALA A 160 -30.69 7.84 -24.92
N LEU A 161 -31.38 8.83 -24.37
CA LEU A 161 -31.40 9.07 -22.92
C LEU A 161 -31.96 7.86 -22.19
N GLU A 162 -33.09 7.33 -22.65
CA GLU A 162 -33.68 6.14 -22.02
C GLU A 162 -32.73 4.94 -22.05
N ARG A 163 -32.04 4.67 -23.16
CA ARG A 163 -31.03 3.60 -23.25
C ARG A 163 -29.88 3.82 -22.28
N SER A 164 -29.35 5.04 -22.21
CA SER A 164 -28.29 5.42 -21.27
C SER A 164 -28.72 5.18 -19.81
N MET A 165 -29.93 5.59 -19.46
CA MET A 165 -30.46 5.40 -18.10
C MET A 165 -30.87 3.93 -17.80
N ARG A 166 -31.18 3.12 -18.82
CA ARG A 166 -31.45 1.68 -18.67
C ARG A 166 -30.17 0.85 -18.51
N ASN A 167 -29.06 1.31 -19.07
CA ASN A 167 -27.75 0.68 -18.89
C ASN A 167 -27.21 0.99 -17.50
N THR A 168 -27.79 0.32 -16.50
CA THR A 168 -27.23 0.24 -15.17
C THR A 168 -25.86 -0.43 -15.27
N ILE A 169 -24.81 0.13 -14.66
CA ILE A 169 -23.61 -0.64 -14.35
C ILE A 169 -24.07 -1.80 -13.47
N ARG A 170 -24.18 -2.99 -14.07
CA ARG A 170 -24.49 -4.22 -13.36
C ARG A 170 -23.16 -4.75 -12.81
N SER A 171 -23.23 -5.40 -11.65
CA SER A 171 -22.09 -5.88 -10.86
C SER A 171 -21.04 -6.72 -11.62
N TYR A 172 -21.35 -7.25 -12.81
CA TYR A 172 -20.39 -7.99 -13.64
C TYR A 172 -19.41 -7.12 -14.44
N GLN A 173 -19.56 -5.79 -14.45
CA GLN A 173 -18.70 -4.87 -15.22
C GLN A 173 -17.61 -4.19 -14.39
N VAL A 174 -17.55 -4.46 -13.08
CA VAL A 174 -16.46 -4.00 -12.21
C VAL A 174 -15.49 -5.17 -12.10
N GLN A 175 -14.47 -5.19 -12.95
CA GLN A 175 -13.37 -6.17 -12.90
C GLN A 175 -12.08 -5.46 -12.51
#